data_AF-A0A9D8B497-F1
#
_entry.id   AF-A0A9D8B497-F1
#
_cell.length_a   1.000
_cell.length_b   1.000
_cell.length_c   1.000
_cell.angle_alpha   90.00
_cell.angle_beta   90.00
_cell.angle_gamma   90.00
#
_symmetry.space_group_name_H-M   'P 1'
#
loop_
_entity.id
_entity.type
_entity.pdbx_description
1 polymer ?
#
loop_
_entity_poly.entity_id
_entity_poly.type
_entity_poly.pdbx_seq_one_letter_code
_entity_poly.pdbx_strand_id
1 'polypeptide(L)'
;MLQKNQLEADLLCSGTREITKMIDGKKIKRIELAGRDKIESLGEYVDRVLEALGHPEALVTDESQVWDFTRDTNELKKIAKKLGFAITKNDYVWELAERCKNRAKK
;
A
#
# COMPACT_ATOMS: atom_id res chain seq x y z
N MET A 1 42.56 -24.32 -3.54
CA MET A 1 41.23 -24.60 -4.12
C MET A 1 40.36 -23.36 -3.94
N LEU A 2 40.32 -22.50 -4.96
CA LEU A 2 39.45 -21.32 -5.05
C LEU A 2 38.07 -21.75 -5.57
N GLN A 3 37.07 -22.00 -4.73
CA GLN A 3 35.67 -22.19 -5.19
C GLN A 3 34.60 -21.84 -4.13
N LYS A 4 34.83 -20.84 -3.26
CA LYS A 4 33.78 -20.40 -2.31
C LYS A 4 33.28 -18.97 -2.50
N ASN A 5 33.95 -18.15 -3.31
CA ASN A 5 33.64 -16.73 -3.40
C ASN A 5 32.80 -16.33 -4.62
N GLN A 6 32.45 -17.26 -5.51
CA GLN A 6 31.71 -16.92 -6.74
C GLN A 6 30.19 -17.08 -6.59
N LEU A 7 29.69 -17.81 -5.58
CA LEU A 7 28.25 -18.04 -5.41
C LEU A 7 27.52 -16.90 -4.67
N GLU A 8 28.23 -16.08 -3.90
CA GLU A 8 27.60 -15.01 -3.10
C GLU A 8 27.37 -13.70 -3.89
N ALA A 9 27.97 -13.57 -5.07
CA ALA A 9 27.86 -12.35 -5.87
C ALA A 9 26.59 -12.30 -6.74
N ASP A 10 26.04 -13.45 -7.16
CA ASP A 10 24.90 -13.49 -8.09
C ASP A 10 23.53 -13.38 -7.38
N LEU A 11 23.47 -13.57 -6.06
CA LEU A 11 22.20 -13.54 -5.31
C LEU A 11 21.78 -12.13 -4.84
N LEU A 12 22.60 -11.11 -5.09
CA LEU A 12 22.32 -9.72 -4.71
C LEU A 12 21.48 -8.96 -5.74
N CYS A 13 21.21 -9.53 -6.91
CA CYS A 13 20.58 -8.80 -8.02
C CYS A 13 19.13 -9.20 -8.36
N SER A 14 18.51 -10.15 -7.65
CA SER A 14 17.12 -10.56 -7.90
C SER A 14 16.26 -10.59 -6.62
N GLY A 15 15.86 -9.40 -6.16
CA GLY A 15 14.48 -9.05 -5.82
C GLY A 15 13.61 -9.86 -4.84
N THR A 16 14.02 -10.99 -4.28
CA THR A 16 13.17 -11.73 -3.32
C THR A 16 14.01 -12.40 -2.24
N ARG A 17 14.03 -11.81 -1.03
CA ARG A 17 14.53 -12.48 0.17
C ARG A 17 13.50 -13.51 0.62
N GLU A 18 13.75 -14.77 0.33
CA GLU A 18 12.98 -15.88 0.89
C GLU A 18 13.34 -16.02 2.39
N ILE A 19 12.60 -15.34 3.26
CA ILE A 19 12.78 -15.48 4.71
C ILE A 19 11.90 -16.64 5.16
N THR A 20 12.43 -17.87 5.06
CA THR A 20 11.77 -19.05 5.64
C THR A 20 11.91 -19.03 7.16
N LYS A 21 11.07 -18.24 7.86
CA LYS A 21 10.96 -18.28 9.32
C LYS A 21 10.00 -19.40 9.74
N MET A 22 10.54 -20.37 10.47
CA MET A 22 9.74 -21.34 11.23
C MET A 22 9.18 -20.60 12.47
N ILE A 23 7.87 -20.40 12.54
CA ILE A 23 7.21 -19.93 13.77
C ILE A 23 6.38 -21.11 14.27
N ASP A 24 6.67 -21.59 15.48
CA ASP A 24 5.89 -22.62 16.19
C ASP A 24 5.71 -23.95 15.43
N GLY A 25 6.79 -24.44 14.78
CA GLY A 25 6.80 -25.75 14.12
C GLY A 25 5.90 -25.89 12.88
N LYS A 26 5.26 -24.80 12.42
CA LYS A 26 4.40 -24.79 11.24
C LYS A 26 5.12 -24.17 10.05
N LYS A 27 5.08 -24.87 8.92
CA LYS A 27 5.58 -24.38 7.62
C LYS A 27 4.68 -23.22 7.17
N ILE A 28 5.17 -21.99 7.30
CA ILE A 28 4.43 -20.81 6.88
C ILE A 28 4.37 -20.78 5.35
N LYS A 29 3.17 -20.65 4.78
CA LYS A 29 3.01 -20.28 3.36
C LYS A 29 3.64 -18.91 3.19
N ARG A 30 4.61 -18.79 2.28
CA ARG A 30 5.35 -17.58 1.90
C ARG A 30 4.64 -16.28 2.32
N ILE A 31 5.24 -15.54 3.25
CA ILE A 31 4.78 -14.19 3.60
C ILE A 31 5.37 -13.25 2.54
N GLU A 32 4.51 -12.67 1.73
CA GLU A 32 4.87 -11.63 0.75
C GLU A 32 4.41 -10.27 1.27
N LEU A 33 5.26 -9.26 1.13
CA LEU A 33 4.90 -7.88 1.46
C LEU A 33 4.25 -7.23 0.25
N ALA A 34 3.14 -6.52 0.48
CA ALA A 34 2.48 -5.74 -0.55
C ALA A 34 3.43 -4.64 -1.10
N GLY A 35 3.38 -4.43 -2.41
CA GLY A 35 4.09 -3.36 -3.09
C GLY A 35 3.63 -1.96 -2.66
N ARG A 36 4.44 -0.95 -2.98
CA ARG A 36 4.16 0.47 -2.69
C ARG A 36 4.37 1.39 -3.89
N ASP A 37 4.61 0.82 -5.07
CA ASP A 37 4.99 1.59 -6.26
C ASP A 37 3.89 2.59 -6.66
N LYS A 38 2.61 2.19 -6.54
CA LYS A 38 1.49 3.09 -6.86
C LYS A 38 1.37 4.19 -5.83
N ILE A 39 1.44 3.85 -4.55
CA ILE A 39 1.41 4.82 -3.44
C ILE A 39 2.52 5.86 -3.59
N GLU A 40 3.76 5.42 -3.82
CA GLU A 40 4.91 6.30 -3.98
C GLU A 40 4.77 7.22 -5.20
N SER A 41 4.22 6.71 -6.31
CA SER A 41 3.99 7.52 -7.53
C SER A 41 2.93 8.62 -7.38
N LEU A 42 2.06 8.52 -6.37
CA LEU A 42 0.94 9.43 -6.14
C LEU A 42 1.19 10.41 -4.99
N GLY A 43 2.17 10.16 -4.12
CA GLY A 43 2.74 11.12 -3.16
C GLY A 43 1.70 11.98 -2.45
N GLU A 44 1.74 13.30 -2.70
CA GLU A 44 0.85 14.29 -2.06
C GLU A 44 -0.65 13.99 -2.20
N TYR A 45 -1.08 13.26 -3.24
CA TYR A 45 -2.48 12.92 -3.42
C TYR A 45 -2.92 11.81 -2.46
N VAL A 46 -1.99 10.93 -2.08
CA VAL A 46 -2.20 9.94 -1.02
C VAL A 46 -2.35 10.65 0.32
N ASP A 47 -1.48 11.62 0.61
CA ASP A 47 -1.53 12.39 1.87
C ASP A 47 -2.88 13.10 2.03
N ARG A 48 -3.41 13.70 0.96
CA ARG A 48 -4.75 14.33 0.97
C ARG A 48 -5.87 13.32 1.25
N VAL A 49 -5.76 12.10 0.70
CA VAL A 49 -6.74 11.04 0.96
C VAL A 49 -6.67 10.61 2.42
N LEU A 50 -5.47 10.42 2.96
CA LEU A 50 -5.25 10.06 4.36
C LEU A 50 -5.73 11.16 5.34
N GLU A 51 -5.50 12.43 5.01
CA GLU A 51 -6.05 13.56 5.76
C GLU A 51 -7.58 13.57 5.74
N ALA A 52 -8.19 13.30 4.57
CA ALA A 52 -9.64 13.23 4.45
C ALA A 52 -10.24 12.07 5.28
N LEU A 53 -9.55 10.93 5.30
CA LEU A 53 -9.85 9.75 6.11
C LEU A 53 -9.60 9.98 7.61
N GLY A 54 -8.84 11.01 7.99
CA GLY A 54 -8.54 11.34 9.38
C GLY A 54 -7.32 10.62 9.96
N HIS A 55 -6.46 10.07 9.10
CA HIS A 55 -5.27 9.31 9.48
C HIS A 55 -4.03 9.76 8.68
N PRO A 56 -3.62 11.04 8.75
CA PRO A 56 -2.54 11.59 7.94
C PRO A 56 -1.18 10.90 8.14
N GLU A 57 -0.95 10.29 9.31
CA GLU A 57 0.27 9.56 9.66
C GLU A 57 0.28 8.08 9.25
N ALA A 58 -0.80 7.58 8.62
CA ALA A 58 -0.92 6.16 8.30
C ALA A 58 0.05 5.74 7.19
N LEU A 59 0.70 4.60 7.41
CA LEU A 59 1.49 3.91 6.38
C LEU A 59 0.59 3.02 5.54
N VAL A 60 0.60 3.23 4.23
CA VAL A 60 -0.23 2.49 3.27
C VAL A 60 0.61 1.80 2.19
N THR A 61 0.02 0.75 1.65
CA THR A 61 0.54 -0.05 0.53
C THR A 61 -0.44 -0.01 -0.63
N ASP A 62 -0.05 -0.61 -1.76
CA ASP A 62 -0.91 -0.71 -2.95
C ASP A 62 -2.18 -1.55 -2.70
N GLU A 63 -2.24 -2.27 -1.58
CA GLU A 63 -3.38 -3.09 -1.15
C GLU A 63 -4.27 -2.40 -0.10
N SER A 64 -3.89 -1.22 0.42
CA SER A 64 -4.69 -0.51 1.43
C SER A 64 -6.02 -0.03 0.84
N GLN A 65 -7.12 -0.33 1.55
CA GLN A 65 -8.49 0.00 1.16
C GLN A 65 -9.14 0.97 2.16
N VAL A 66 -10.20 1.66 1.74
CA VAL A 66 -10.97 2.56 2.63
C VAL A 66 -11.50 1.82 3.86
N TRP A 67 -11.89 0.55 3.73
CA TRP A 67 -12.37 -0.27 4.83
C TRP A 67 -11.34 -0.43 5.97
N ASP A 68 -10.05 -0.33 5.67
CA ASP A 68 -8.98 -0.41 6.69
C ASP A 68 -9.02 0.78 7.66
N PHE A 69 -9.64 1.89 7.26
CA PHE A 69 -9.73 3.13 8.03
C PHE A 69 -11.12 3.38 8.62
N THR A 70 -12.18 3.09 7.86
CA THR A 70 -13.55 3.27 8.35
C THR A 70 -14.51 2.22 7.81
N ARG A 71 -15.39 1.75 8.70
CA ARG A 71 -16.52 0.86 8.37
C ARG A 71 -17.86 1.59 8.42
N ASP A 72 -17.88 2.84 8.89
CA ASP A 72 -19.11 3.60 9.07
C ASP A 72 -19.52 4.30 7.77
N THR A 73 -20.69 3.91 7.25
CA THR A 73 -21.29 4.52 6.06
C THR A 73 -21.56 6.03 6.19
N ASN A 74 -21.79 6.54 7.39
CA ASN A 74 -21.98 7.97 7.62
C ASN A 74 -20.66 8.74 7.53
N GLU A 75 -19.57 8.16 8.04
CA GLU A 75 -18.22 8.71 7.86
C GLU A 75 -17.81 8.69 6.39
N LEU A 76 -18.07 7.57 5.70
CA LEU A 76 -17.82 7.42 4.28
C LEU A 76 -18.49 8.55 3.46
N LYS A 77 -19.73 8.91 3.77
CA LYS A 77 -20.43 10.05 3.13
C LYS A 77 -19.77 11.40 3.42
N LYS A 78 -19.25 11.60 4.65
CA LYS A 78 -18.51 12.83 5.00
C LYS A 78 -17.19 12.92 4.23
N ILE A 79 -16.46 11.81 4.14
CA ILE A 79 -15.19 11.73 3.40
C ILE A 79 -15.44 11.96 1.91
N ALA A 80 -16.46 11.33 1.32
CA ALA A 80 -16.88 11.56 -0.06
C ALA A 80 -17.15 13.05 -0.34
N LYS A 81 -17.81 13.74 0.59
CA LYS A 81 -18.06 15.19 0.50
C LYS A 81 -16.77 16.01 0.59
N LYS A 82 -15.83 15.65 1.47
CA LYS A 82 -14.51 16.30 1.58
C LYS A 82 -13.69 16.15 0.29
N LEU A 83 -13.67 14.94 -0.28
CA LEU A 83 -12.92 14.65 -1.51
C LEU A 83 -13.62 15.15 -2.78
N GLY A 84 -14.92 15.42 -2.71
CA GLY A 84 -15.72 15.94 -3.83
C GLY A 84 -16.11 14.88 -4.86
N PHE A 85 -16.05 13.59 -4.50
CA PHE A 85 -16.48 12.47 -5.34
C PHE A 85 -16.97 11.29 -4.50
N ALA A 86 -17.76 10.42 -5.13
CA ALA A 86 -18.24 9.20 -4.50
C ALA A 86 -17.06 8.25 -4.23
N ILE A 87 -17.06 7.67 -3.04
CA ILE A 87 -16.11 6.64 -2.63
C ILE A 87 -16.88 5.41 -2.15
N THR A 88 -16.29 4.25 -2.28
CA THR A 88 -16.79 3.01 -1.69
C THR A 88 -15.80 2.45 -0.68
N LYS A 89 -16.28 1.61 0.23
CA LYS A 89 -15.45 0.93 1.24
C LYS A 89 -14.37 0.01 0.63
N ASN A 90 -14.61 -0.49 -0.58
CA ASN A 90 -13.68 -1.38 -1.28
C ASN A 90 -12.73 -0.61 -2.21
N ASP A 91 -12.85 0.72 -2.30
CA ASP A 91 -11.93 1.52 -3.12
C ASP A 91 -10.53 1.46 -2.49
N TYR A 92 -9.51 1.36 -3.33
CA TYR A 92 -8.13 1.42 -2.87
C TYR A 92 -7.69 2.86 -2.64
N VAL A 93 -6.81 3.07 -1.66
CA VAL A 93 -6.28 4.42 -1.36
C VAL A 93 -5.61 5.05 -2.58
N TRP A 94 -4.83 4.26 -3.35
CA TRP A 94 -4.18 4.76 -4.57
C TRP A 94 -5.20 5.14 -5.66
N GLU A 95 -6.34 4.46 -5.78
CA GLU A 95 -7.39 4.83 -6.75
C GLU A 95 -8.02 6.17 -6.39
N LEU A 96 -8.26 6.42 -5.10
CA LEU A 96 -8.77 7.71 -4.64
C LEU A 96 -7.77 8.84 -4.91
N ALA A 97 -6.48 8.59 -4.66
CA ALA A 97 -5.41 9.53 -4.92
C ALA A 97 -5.28 9.83 -6.43
N GLU A 98 -5.44 8.84 -7.29
CA GLU A 98 -5.46 9.05 -8.74
C GLU A 98 -6.66 9.92 -9.18
N ARG A 99 -7.84 9.71 -8.60
CA ARG A 99 -9.02 10.58 -8.83
C ARG A 99 -8.75 12.01 -8.39
N CYS A 100 -8.06 12.23 -7.26
CA CYS A 100 -7.63 13.56 -6.82
C CYS A 100 -6.67 14.21 -7.83
N LYS A 101 -5.66 13.46 -8.31
CA LYS A 101 -4.70 13.92 -9.31
C LYS A 101 -5.37 14.34 -10.62
N ASN A 102 -6.29 13.53 -11.11
CA ASN A 102 -7.00 13.81 -12.37
C ASN A 102 -7.90 15.05 -12.29
N ARG A 103 -8.42 15.37 -11.09
CA ARG A 103 -9.19 16.59 -10.86
C ARG A 103 -8.34 17.84 -10.73
N ALA A 104 -7.11 17.72 -10.20
CA ALA A 104 -6.18 18.85 -10.10
C ALA A 104 -5.62 19.30 -11.46
N LYS A 105 -5.72 18.46 -12.50
CA LYS A 105 -5.30 18.77 -13.88
C LYS A 105 -6.39 19.46 -14.72
N LYS A 106 -7.61 19.56 -14.20
CA LYS A 106 -8.75 20.23 -14.85
C LYS A 106 -8.83 21.68 -14.40
#